data_AF-A0AAE0SRC0-F1
#
_entry.id   AF-A0AAE0SRC0-F1
#
_cell.length_a   1.000
_cell.length_b   1.000
_cell.length_c   1.000
_cell.angle_alpha   90.00
_cell.angle_beta   90.00
_cell.angle_gamma   90.00
#
_symmetry.space_group_name_H-M   'P 1'
#
loop_
_entity.id
_entity.type
_entity.pdbx_description
1 polymer ?
#
loop_
_entity_poly.entity_id
_entity_poly.type
_entity_poly.pdbx_seq_one_letter_code
_entity_poly.pdbx_strand_id
1 'polypeptide(L)'
;MTQYALGYLILLVKVAFFACQKLYNCPLGWESFENHCYRFEFGEPHSYQDANSACWVKGSALVSVNTRLEFEFVGSWLLRHDIYK
;
A
#
# COMPACT_ATOMS: atom_id res chain seq x y z
N MET A 1 -24.05 9.79 36.61
CA MET A 1 -24.51 8.78 35.62
C MET A 1 -24.29 9.23 34.18
N THR A 2 -24.46 10.52 33.86
CA THR A 2 -24.28 11.09 32.51
C THR A 2 -22.82 11.17 32.01
N GLN A 3 -21.84 11.35 32.90
CA GLN A 3 -20.41 11.45 32.52
C GLN A 3 -19.83 10.15 31.92
N TYR A 4 -20.25 8.98 32.43
CA TYR A 4 -19.79 7.69 31.95
C TYR A 4 -20.41 7.36 30.58
N ALA A 5 -21.66 7.74 30.37
CA ALA A 5 -22.33 7.64 29.08
C ALA A 5 -21.67 8.53 28.02
N LEU A 6 -21.29 9.77 28.39
CA LEU A 6 -20.56 10.68 27.50
C LEU A 6 -19.16 10.15 27.16
N GLY A 7 -18.43 9.62 28.16
CA GLY A 7 -17.13 8.98 27.96
C GLY A 7 -17.20 7.74 27.08
N TYR A 8 -18.22 6.89 27.28
CA TYR A 8 -18.47 5.71 26.44
C TYR A 8 -18.82 6.09 25.00
N LEU A 9 -19.68 7.09 24.78
CA LEU A 9 -19.98 7.63 23.46
C LEU A 9 -18.72 8.17 22.76
N ILE A 10 -17.87 8.93 23.45
CA ILE A 10 -16.61 9.42 22.90
C ILE A 10 -15.66 8.25 22.57
N LEU A 11 -15.60 7.22 23.41
CA LEU A 11 -14.82 6.02 23.15
C LEU A 11 -15.34 5.26 21.94
N LEU A 12 -16.65 5.09 21.79
CA LEU A 12 -17.27 4.45 20.63
C LEU A 12 -17.03 5.24 19.34
N VAL A 13 -17.11 6.57 19.39
CA VAL A 13 -16.81 7.44 18.25
C VAL A 13 -15.33 7.33 17.86
N LYS A 14 -14.42 7.33 18.83
CA LYS A 14 -12.98 7.09 18.58
C LYS A 14 -12.75 5.69 18.00
N VAL A 15 -13.35 4.66 18.59
CA VAL A 15 -13.24 3.27 18.12
C VAL A 15 -13.79 3.13 16.70
N ALA A 16 -14.93 3.74 16.38
CA ALA A 16 -15.48 3.74 15.02
C ALA A 16 -14.57 4.46 14.01
N PHE A 17 -13.96 5.58 14.43
CA PHE A 17 -12.98 6.32 13.63
C PHE A 17 -11.71 5.48 13.35
N PHE A 18 -11.14 4.85 14.39
CA PHE A 18 -9.99 3.95 14.26
C PHE A 18 -10.30 2.64 13.52
N ALA A 19 -11.52 2.11 13.66
CA ALA A 19 -11.96 0.88 13.00
C ALA A 19 -12.20 1.08 11.49
N CYS A 20 -12.67 2.26 11.06
CA CYS A 20 -12.76 2.59 9.64
C CYS A 20 -11.38 2.84 9.00
N GLN A 21 -10.40 3.29 9.79
CA GLN A 21 -8.98 3.42 9.38
C GLN A 21 -8.23 2.08 9.27
N LYS A 22 -8.88 0.96 9.61
CA LYS A 22 -8.33 -0.40 9.58
C LYS A 22 -8.78 -1.22 8.36
N LEU A 23 -9.09 -0.58 7.24
CA LEU A 23 -9.02 -1.22 5.92
C LEU A 23 -7.66 -0.85 5.29
N TYR A 24 -6.67 -1.76 5.36
CA TYR A 24 -5.49 -1.86 4.49
C TYR A 24 -5.05 -0.56 3.76
N ASN A 25 -4.59 0.45 4.51
CA ASN A 25 -4.27 1.77 3.95
C ASN A 25 -2.83 1.83 3.44
N CYS A 26 -2.60 1.33 2.23
CA CYS A 26 -1.38 1.68 1.51
C CYS A 26 -1.30 3.20 1.31
N PRO A 27 -0.09 3.80 1.25
CA PRO A 27 0.03 5.22 0.97
C PRO A 27 -0.65 5.58 -0.35
N LEU A 28 -1.05 6.85 -0.53
CA LEU A 28 -1.69 7.28 -1.77
C LEU A 28 -0.80 6.97 -2.99
N GLY A 29 -1.38 6.35 -4.02
CA GLY A 29 -0.67 5.96 -5.24
C GLY A 29 0.07 4.62 -5.14
N TRP A 30 -0.17 3.85 -4.08
CA TRP A 30 0.30 2.48 -3.90
C TRP A 30 -0.86 1.50 -4.02
N GLU A 31 -0.57 0.36 -4.61
CA GLU A 31 -1.51 -0.73 -4.80
C GLU A 31 -1.42 -1.70 -3.63
N SER A 32 -2.56 -2.06 -3.05
CA SER A 32 -2.62 -3.07 -1.99
C SER A 32 -2.77 -4.47 -2.58
N PHE A 33 -1.89 -5.38 -2.19
CA PHE A 33 -2.08 -6.80 -2.45
C PHE A 33 -1.64 -7.62 -1.24
N GLU A 34 -2.58 -8.41 -0.72
CA GLU A 34 -2.44 -9.12 0.57
C GLU A 34 -2.02 -8.14 1.69
N ASN A 35 -0.92 -8.44 2.40
CA ASN A 35 -0.41 -7.62 3.50
C ASN A 35 0.72 -6.66 3.06
N HIS A 36 0.84 -6.39 1.76
CA HIS A 36 1.90 -5.56 1.18
C HIS A 36 1.34 -4.42 0.34
N CYS A 37 2.16 -3.38 0.19
CA CYS A 37 1.89 -2.21 -0.63
C CYS A 37 2.94 -2.13 -1.74
N TYR A 38 2.48 -1.92 -2.98
CA TYR A 38 3.33 -1.91 -4.17
C TYR A 38 3.25 -0.55 -4.85
N ARG A 39 4.40 0.00 -5.23
CA ARG A 39 4.52 1.22 -6.03
C ARG A 39 5.13 0.86 -7.37
N PHE A 40 4.39 1.13 -8.42
CA PHE A 40 4.84 0.96 -9.78
C PHE A 40 5.25 2.32 -10.35
N GLU A 41 6.54 2.48 -10.63
CA GLU A 41 7.08 3.69 -11.22
C GLU A 41 7.02 3.60 -12.75
N PHE A 42 6.64 4.70 -13.40
CA PHE A 42 6.59 4.84 -14.85
C PHE A 42 7.64 5.85 -15.30
N GLY A 43 8.20 5.65 -16.49
CA GLY A 43 9.19 6.56 -17.08
C GLY A 43 10.45 5.81 -17.49
N GLU A 44 11.58 6.54 -17.49
CA GLU A 44 12.84 6.04 -18.01
C GLU A 44 13.33 4.78 -17.28
N PRO A 45 13.84 3.77 -18.01
CA PRO A 45 14.48 2.61 -17.41
C PRO A 45 15.65 3.01 -16.52
N HIS A 46 15.70 2.45 -15.32
CA HIS A 46 16.80 2.61 -14.40
C HIS A 46 17.70 1.37 -14.37
N SER A 47 18.98 1.55 -14.03
CA SER A 47 19.79 0.41 -13.62
C SER A 47 19.19 -0.23 -12.36
N TYR A 48 19.51 -1.50 -12.12
CA TYR A 48 19.03 -2.20 -10.93
C TYR A 48 19.41 -1.46 -9.64
N GLN A 49 20.65 -0.96 -9.56
CA GLN A 49 21.18 -0.24 -8.41
C GLN A 49 20.45 1.09 -8.18
N ASP A 50 20.17 1.83 -9.26
CA ASP A 50 19.44 3.10 -9.18
C ASP A 50 17.99 2.87 -8.76
N ALA A 51 17.32 1.87 -9.34
CA ALA A 51 15.95 1.51 -8.99
C ALA A 51 15.83 1.10 -7.51
N ASN A 52 16.76 0.26 -7.03
CA ASN A 52 16.80 -0.13 -5.62
C ASN A 52 17.00 1.08 -4.72
N SER A 53 17.97 1.94 -5.03
CA SER A 53 18.23 3.16 -4.25
C SER A 53 17.03 4.09 -4.23
N ALA A 54 16.33 4.24 -5.36
CA ALA A 54 15.11 5.06 -5.46
C ALA A 54 13.98 4.53 -4.58
N CYS A 55 13.78 3.21 -4.52
CA CYS A 55 12.82 2.59 -3.60
C CYS A 55 13.21 2.84 -2.13
N TRP A 56 14.49 2.68 -1.78
CA TRP A 56 14.98 2.94 -0.42
C TRP A 56 14.71 4.37 0.05
N VAL A 57 14.92 5.37 -0.82
CA VAL A 57 14.62 6.79 -0.51
C VAL A 57 13.13 7.01 -0.21
N LYS A 58 12.23 6.20 -0.78
CA LYS A 58 10.78 6.26 -0.54
C LYS A 58 10.34 5.47 0.70
N GLY A 59 11.28 4.91 1.46
CA GLY A 59 10.98 4.05 2.61
C GLY A 59 10.44 2.67 2.23
N SER A 60 10.77 2.20 1.02
CA SER A 60 10.40 0.87 0.53
C SER A 60 11.63 0.09 0.03
N ALA A 61 11.41 -1.13 -0.45
CA ALA A 61 12.43 -1.91 -1.15
C ALA A 61 11.99 -2.15 -2.59
N LEU A 62 12.96 -2.45 -3.46
CA LEU A 62 12.66 -2.97 -4.78
C LEU A 62 11.88 -4.29 -4.62
N VAL A 63 10.83 -4.49 -5.44
CA VAL A 63 9.92 -5.63 -5.29
C VAL A 63 10.67 -6.97 -5.39
N SER A 64 10.36 -7.89 -4.48
CA SER A 64 10.83 -9.28 -4.52
C SER A 64 9.61 -10.19 -4.59
N VAL A 65 9.40 -10.81 -5.75
CA VAL A 65 8.24 -11.66 -5.99
C VAL A 65 8.51 -13.07 -5.47
N ASN A 66 7.80 -13.47 -4.41
CA ASN A 66 8.07 -14.71 -3.68
C ASN A 66 6.97 -15.76 -3.82
N THR A 67 5.79 -15.36 -4.32
CA THR A 67 4.67 -16.29 -4.50
C THR A 67 4.09 -16.21 -5.90
N ARG A 68 3.40 -17.29 -6.30
CA ARG A 68 2.70 -17.32 -7.59
C ARG A 68 1.59 -16.26 -7.65
N LEU A 69 0.86 -16.05 -6.56
CA LEU A 69 -0.23 -15.07 -6.51
C LEU A 69 0.32 -13.64 -6.65
N GLU A 70 1.45 -13.35 -6.01
CA GLU A 70 2.16 -12.08 -6.16
C GLU A 70 2.66 -11.88 -7.59
N PHE A 71 3.23 -12.92 -8.22
CA PHE A 71 3.64 -12.87 -9.63
C PHE A 71 2.47 -12.55 -10.56
N GLU A 72 1.33 -13.23 -10.37
CA GLU A 72 0.11 -13.01 -11.15
C GLU A 72 -0.45 -11.59 -10.94
N PHE A 73 -0.43 -11.08 -9.71
CA PHE A 73 -0.81 -9.71 -9.39
C PHE A 73 0.10 -8.67 -10.07
N VAL A 74 1.42 -8.75 -9.86
CA VAL A 74 2.41 -7.82 -10.43
C VAL A 74 2.34 -7.85 -11.96
N GLY A 75 2.35 -9.05 -12.56
CA GLY A 75 2.28 -9.22 -14.00
C GLY A 75 0.97 -8.68 -14.60
N SER A 76 -0.17 -8.96 -13.98
CA SER A 76 -1.47 -8.45 -14.45
C SER A 76 -1.56 -6.94 -14.34
N TRP A 77 -0.99 -6.35 -13.29
CA TRP A 77 -0.95 -4.90 -13.15
C TRP A 77 -0.09 -4.27 -14.24
N LEU A 78 1.12 -4.80 -14.47
CA LEU A 78 2.03 -4.33 -15.52
C LEU A 78 1.39 -4.44 -16.91
N LEU A 79 0.80 -5.58 -17.27
CA LEU A 79 0.19 -5.79 -18.59
C LEU A 79 -1.00 -4.87 -18.89
N ARG A 80 -1.74 -4.44 -17.86
CA ARG A 80 -2.87 -3.50 -18.02
C ARG A 80 -2.44 -2.05 -18.10
N HIS A 81 -1.32 -1.70 -17.49
CA HIS A 81 -0.83 -0.33 -17.38
C HIS A 81 0.46 -0.10 -18.15
N ASP A 82 0.86 -1.02 -19.02
CA ASP A 82 2.04 -0.88 -19.87
C ASP A 82 1.84 0.26 -20.86
N ILE A 83 2.52 1.38 -20.61
CA ILE A 83 2.48 2.60 -21.43
C ILE A 83 3.33 2.43 -22.70
N TYR A 84 4.16 1.38 -22.80
CA TYR A 84 5.08 1.16 -23.91
C TYR A 84 4.59 0.13 -24.94
N LYS A 85 3.28 -0.19 -24.92
CA LYS A 85 2.60 -0.81 -26.06
C LYS A 85 2.31 0.19 -27.17
#